data_AF-A0A1F9Z6F1-F1
#
_entry.id   AF-A0A1F9Z6F1-F1
#
_cell.length_a   1.000
_cell.length_b   1.000
_cell.length_c   1.000
_cell.angle_alpha   90.00
_cell.angle_beta   90.00
_cell.angle_gamma   90.00
#
_symmetry.space_group_name_H-M   'P 1'
#
loop_
_entity.id
_entity.type
_entity.pdbx_description
1 polymer ?
#
loop_
_entity_poly.entity_id
_entity_poly.type
_entity_poly.pdbx_seq_one_letter_code
_entity_poly.pdbx_strand_id
1 'polypeptide(L)'
;MPTVRRMKTKLSLMGEGGVGKTSLIRRFVLNEYEETYLHTVGTRVSKIELTVPFGTDLEVQMDMAIFDIMGQRGFRDMIRETYFHNAQAIMAVCDLTRQDSLYALNEWLPSALEIAGDVPAYIIVNKKDLIDRRAFSEEEIRKVAEPFGAPFVMTSAKTGEFVEDAFNALAIEIVDRAVRQEHARAVDRGLREKLLFILAKRGMMGLRKNQFFEILRGLNDDDLQREIRQLEAEGFVTISWHGIAEFTAMITSKGADASRREMSPLEE
;
A
#
# COMPACT_ATOMS: atom_id res chain seq x y z
N MET A 1 -14.79 -12.95 -20.39
CA MET A 1 -13.78 -13.51 -19.47
C MET A 1 -13.04 -12.33 -18.88
N PRO A 2 -12.89 -12.25 -17.54
CA PRO A 2 -12.20 -11.13 -16.91
C PRO A 2 -10.73 -11.09 -17.36
N THR A 3 -10.16 -9.89 -17.39
CA THR A 3 -8.73 -9.70 -17.60
C THR A 3 -7.99 -10.21 -16.37
N VAL A 4 -7.03 -11.11 -16.57
CA VAL A 4 -6.22 -11.66 -15.47
C VAL A 4 -4.92 -10.89 -15.36
N ARG A 5 -4.64 -10.33 -14.18
CA ARG A 5 -3.36 -9.70 -13.83
C ARG A 5 -2.63 -10.52 -12.79
N ARG A 6 -1.31 -10.44 -12.78
CA ARG A 6 -0.47 -11.07 -11.74
C ARG A 6 0.18 -10.01 -10.87
N MET A 7 0.19 -10.23 -9.57
CA MET A 7 0.91 -9.38 -8.63
C MET A 7 1.69 -10.21 -7.62
N LYS A 8 2.81 -9.67 -7.15
CA LYS A 8 3.55 -10.22 -6.02
C LYS A 8 3.36 -9.29 -4.82
N THR A 9 3.09 -9.89 -3.68
CA THR A 9 2.79 -9.14 -2.46
C THR A 9 3.62 -9.65 -1.30
N LYS A 10 4.23 -8.73 -0.54
CA LYS A 10 4.84 -9.03 0.76
C LYS A 10 3.90 -8.58 1.89
N LEU A 11 3.46 -9.53 2.70
CA LEU A 11 2.72 -9.30 3.94
C LEU A 11 3.63 -9.58 5.15
N SER A 12 3.73 -8.62 6.08
CA SER A 12 4.50 -8.81 7.31
C SER A 12 3.58 -8.91 8.53
N LEU A 13 3.72 -9.99 9.29
CA LEU A 13 3.03 -10.16 10.58
C LEU A 13 3.93 -9.69 11.72
N MET A 14 3.36 -8.99 12.69
CA MET A 14 4.06 -8.51 13.88
C MET A 14 3.20 -8.61 15.14
N GLY A 15 3.84 -8.50 16.29
CA GLY A 15 3.20 -8.64 17.60
C GLY A 15 4.04 -9.48 18.56
N GLU A 16 3.66 -9.49 19.83
CA GLU A 16 4.38 -10.17 20.91
C GLU A 16 4.53 -11.69 20.68
N GLY A 17 5.46 -12.31 21.40
CA GLY A 17 5.64 -13.76 21.43
C GLY A 17 4.38 -14.49 21.92
N GLY A 18 4.01 -15.59 21.25
CA GLY A 18 2.90 -16.46 21.68
C GLY A 18 1.48 -15.92 21.40
N VAL A 19 1.32 -14.82 20.65
CA VAL A 19 0.00 -14.31 20.22
C VAL A 19 -0.65 -15.15 19.11
N GLY A 20 0.13 -16.01 18.45
CA GLY A 20 -0.37 -16.96 17.45
C GLY A 20 -0.17 -16.57 15.98
N LYS A 21 0.83 -15.72 15.66
CA LYS A 21 1.21 -15.37 14.28
C LYS A 21 1.46 -16.60 13.39
N THR A 22 2.35 -17.49 13.82
CA THR A 22 2.65 -18.75 13.13
C THR A 22 1.41 -19.64 12.96
N SER A 23 0.56 -19.72 13.99
CA SER A 23 -0.69 -20.49 13.93
C SER A 23 -1.70 -19.89 12.95
N LEU A 24 -1.81 -18.56 12.87
CA LEU A 24 -2.65 -17.87 11.90
C LEU A 24 -2.17 -18.13 10.47
N ILE A 25 -0.87 -18.01 10.22
CA ILE A 25 -0.29 -18.30 8.90
C ILE A 25 -0.53 -19.75 8.52
N ARG A 26 -0.29 -20.69 9.43
CA ARG A 26 -0.52 -22.11 9.16
C ARG A 26 -2.00 -22.42 8.91
N ARG A 27 -2.90 -21.81 9.69
CA ARG A 27 -4.34 -21.93 9.48
C ARG A 27 -4.75 -21.37 8.11
N PHE A 28 -4.21 -20.23 7.71
CA PHE A 28 -4.55 -19.64 6.41
C PHE A 28 -3.97 -20.42 5.23
N VAL A 29 -2.70 -20.83 5.31
CA VAL A 29 -1.98 -21.43 4.18
C VAL A 29 -2.25 -22.93 4.04
N LEU A 30 -2.36 -23.66 5.17
CA LEU A 30 -2.48 -25.12 5.17
C LEU A 30 -3.84 -25.61 5.70
N ASN A 31 -4.68 -24.72 6.21
CA ASN A 31 -5.89 -25.09 6.96
C ASN A 31 -5.61 -26.06 8.13
N GLU A 32 -4.48 -25.86 8.81
CA GLU A 32 -4.03 -26.70 9.93
C GLU A 32 -3.83 -25.91 11.21
N TYR A 33 -3.96 -26.59 12.35
CA TYR A 33 -3.61 -26.08 13.67
C TYR A 33 -2.95 -27.16 14.51
N GLU A 34 -1.86 -26.81 15.19
CA GLU A 34 -1.17 -27.66 16.15
C GLU A 34 -1.23 -27.03 17.53
N GLU A 35 -1.62 -27.81 18.54
CA GLU A 35 -1.68 -27.35 19.95
C GLU A 35 -0.27 -27.19 20.56
N THR A 36 0.68 -28.00 20.12
CA THR A 36 2.06 -27.93 20.61
C THR A 36 2.73 -26.65 20.11
N TYR A 37 2.84 -25.67 20.99
CA TYR A 37 3.56 -24.45 20.67
C TYR A 37 5.07 -24.72 20.54
N LEU A 38 5.56 -24.68 19.30
CA LEU A 38 6.98 -24.59 19.03
C LEU A 38 7.35 -23.11 18.86
N HIS A 39 8.29 -22.63 19.67
CA HIS A 39 8.82 -21.28 19.50
C HIS A 39 9.43 -21.12 18.08
N THR A 40 8.99 -20.12 17.34
CA THR A 40 9.58 -19.78 16.04
C THR A 40 10.99 -19.27 16.26
N VAL A 41 12.00 -19.99 15.75
CA VAL A 41 13.39 -19.52 15.69
C VAL A 41 13.60 -18.79 14.37
N GLY A 42 13.94 -17.50 14.44
CA GLY A 42 14.23 -16.68 13.26
C GLY A 42 12.98 -16.27 12.47
N THR A 43 13.13 -16.16 11.14
CA THR A 43 12.07 -15.75 10.21
C THR A 43 11.63 -16.92 9.35
N ARG A 44 10.32 -17.11 9.22
CA ARG A 44 9.75 -18.04 8.23
C ARG A 44 8.97 -17.26 7.20
N VAL A 45 9.12 -17.64 5.92
CA VAL A 45 8.36 -17.09 4.81
C VAL A 45 7.46 -18.18 4.27
N SER A 46 6.15 -17.97 4.35
CA SER A 46 5.15 -18.82 3.73
C SER A 46 4.66 -18.18 2.44
N LYS A 47 4.27 -18.98 1.45
CA LYS A 47 3.72 -18.49 0.18
C LYS A 47 2.33 -19.06 -0.04
N ILE A 48 1.44 -18.25 -0.57
CA ILE A 48 0.10 -18.65 -1.00
C ILE A 48 -0.27 -17.87 -2.26
N GLU A 49 -0.95 -18.55 -3.18
CA GLU A 49 -1.55 -17.95 -4.36
C GLU A 49 -3.02 -17.64 -4.05
N LEU A 50 -3.43 -16.39 -4.25
CA LEU A 50 -4.81 -15.94 -4.05
C LEU A 50 -5.38 -15.42 -5.36
N THR A 51 -6.65 -15.74 -5.62
CA THR A 51 -7.41 -15.10 -6.70
C THR A 51 -8.30 -14.03 -6.09
N VAL A 52 -7.99 -12.77 -6.39
CA VAL A 52 -8.71 -11.60 -5.87
C VAL A 52 -9.54 -10.98 -6.99
N PRO A 53 -10.87 -11.14 -6.98
CA PRO A 53 -11.74 -10.47 -7.95
C PRO A 53 -11.81 -8.96 -7.65
N PHE A 54 -11.78 -8.13 -8.68
CA PHE A 54 -11.91 -6.67 -8.56
C PHE A 54 -12.87 -6.13 -9.63
N GLY A 55 -14.07 -5.73 -9.21
CA GLY A 55 -15.14 -5.32 -10.12
C GLY A 55 -15.63 -6.50 -10.99
N THR A 56 -16.16 -6.18 -12.18
CA THR A 56 -16.71 -7.18 -13.11
C THR A 56 -15.68 -7.77 -14.08
N ASP A 57 -14.62 -7.02 -14.37
CA ASP A 57 -13.76 -7.28 -15.54
C ASP A 57 -12.29 -7.53 -15.18
N LEU A 58 -11.91 -7.44 -13.90
CA LEU A 58 -10.54 -7.66 -13.45
C LEU A 58 -10.49 -8.77 -12.40
N GLU A 59 -9.57 -9.69 -12.62
CA GLU A 59 -9.16 -10.70 -11.66
C GLU A 59 -7.65 -10.57 -11.42
N VAL A 60 -7.23 -10.59 -10.16
CA VAL A 60 -5.81 -10.53 -9.80
C VAL A 60 -5.38 -11.85 -9.19
N GLN A 61 -4.45 -12.52 -9.86
CA GLN A 61 -3.68 -13.64 -9.31
C GLN A 61 -2.52 -13.08 -8.48
N MET A 62 -2.64 -13.18 -7.15
CA MET A 62 -1.68 -12.65 -6.20
C MET A 62 -0.80 -13.77 -5.63
N ASP A 63 0.51 -13.67 -5.88
CA ASP A 63 1.53 -14.46 -5.18
C ASP A 63 1.89 -13.73 -3.87
N MET A 64 1.29 -14.13 -2.75
CA MET A 64 1.54 -13.52 -1.44
C MET A 64 2.65 -14.25 -0.70
N ALA A 65 3.72 -13.54 -0.35
CA ALA A 65 4.74 -13.96 0.59
C ALA A 65 4.45 -13.39 1.99
N ILE A 66 4.19 -14.28 2.94
CA ILE A 66 3.82 -13.94 4.31
C ILE A 66 5.02 -14.16 5.23
N PHE A 67 5.46 -13.10 5.90
CA PHE A 67 6.62 -13.10 6.78
C PHE A 67 6.16 -13.31 8.23
N ASP A 68 6.53 -14.46 8.80
CA ASP A 68 6.36 -14.79 10.22
C ASP A 68 7.58 -14.31 11.01
N ILE A 69 7.40 -13.24 11.79
CA ILE A 69 8.48 -12.61 12.55
C ILE A 69 8.44 -13.08 14.00
N MET A 70 9.57 -13.54 14.53
CA MET A 70 9.72 -13.86 15.95
C MET A 70 9.47 -12.60 16.81
N GLY A 71 8.50 -12.68 17.72
CA GLY A 71 8.09 -11.56 18.58
C GLY A 71 8.96 -11.34 19.82
N GLN A 72 10.29 -11.47 19.72
CA GLN A 72 11.19 -11.13 20.84
C GLN A 72 11.70 -9.69 20.72
N ARG A 73 11.49 -8.91 21.80
CA ARG A 73 11.81 -7.48 21.88
C ARG A 73 13.27 -7.13 21.54
N GLY A 74 14.25 -7.98 21.88
CA GLY A 74 15.66 -7.74 21.57
C GLY A 74 16.07 -8.05 20.12
N PHE A 75 15.32 -8.91 19.43
CA PHE A 75 15.56 -9.22 18.01
C PHE A 75 14.96 -8.13 17.12
N ARG A 76 13.91 -7.45 17.59
CA ARG A 76 13.16 -6.41 16.89
C ARG A 76 14.05 -5.34 16.22
N ASP A 77 14.97 -4.72 16.94
CA ASP A 77 15.73 -3.57 16.42
C ASP A 77 16.82 -3.94 15.41
N MET A 78 17.33 -5.18 15.44
CA MET A 78 18.45 -5.61 14.60
C MET A 78 18.06 -5.91 13.13
N ILE A 79 16.78 -6.19 12.88
CA ILE A 79 16.30 -6.85 11.63
C ILE A 79 14.98 -6.24 11.13
N ARG A 80 14.49 -5.21 11.82
CA ARG A 80 13.29 -4.43 11.53
C ARG A 80 13.22 -3.96 10.08
N GLU A 81 14.32 -3.41 9.55
CA GLU A 81 14.38 -2.97 8.16
C GLU A 81 14.10 -4.11 7.19
N THR A 82 14.79 -5.24 7.33
CA THR A 82 14.62 -6.40 6.43
C THR A 82 13.16 -6.89 6.35
N TYR A 83 12.40 -6.77 7.44
CA TYR A 83 11.02 -7.25 7.49
C TYR A 83 9.97 -6.28 7.00
N PHE A 84 10.11 -5.00 7.34
CA PHE A 84 9.10 -4.02 6.99
C PHE A 84 9.42 -3.32 5.67
N HIS A 85 10.69 -3.30 5.25
CA HIS A 85 11.08 -2.77 3.95
C HIS A 85 10.38 -3.52 2.82
N ASN A 86 9.77 -2.77 1.90
CA ASN A 86 8.93 -3.26 0.80
C ASN A 86 7.77 -4.17 1.24
N ALA A 87 7.36 -4.16 2.51
CA ALA A 87 6.08 -4.74 2.88
C ALA A 87 5.00 -3.92 2.17
N GLN A 88 4.03 -4.60 1.56
CA GLN A 88 2.88 -3.97 0.89
C GLN A 88 1.64 -3.97 1.79
N ALA A 89 1.71 -4.67 2.93
CA ALA A 89 0.71 -4.67 3.97
C ALA A 89 1.27 -5.16 5.30
N ILE A 90 0.61 -4.79 6.38
CA ILE A 90 0.97 -5.16 7.75
C ILE A 90 -0.20 -5.83 8.47
N MET A 91 0.07 -6.90 9.21
CA MET A 91 -0.88 -7.48 10.17
C MET A 91 -0.29 -7.45 11.58
N ALA A 92 -0.90 -6.66 12.46
CA ALA A 92 -0.55 -6.52 13.86
C ALA A 92 -1.38 -7.48 14.71
N VAL A 93 -0.77 -8.52 15.27
CA VAL A 93 -1.48 -9.59 15.99
C VAL A 93 -1.35 -9.41 17.50
N CYS A 94 -2.47 -9.42 18.20
CA CYS A 94 -2.53 -9.54 19.66
C CYS A 94 -3.36 -10.77 20.08
N ASP A 95 -3.29 -11.11 21.36
CA ASP A 95 -4.00 -12.22 21.98
C ASP A 95 -5.12 -11.68 22.87
N LEU A 96 -6.36 -12.10 22.60
CA LEU A 96 -7.57 -11.68 23.32
C LEU A 96 -7.48 -11.85 24.84
N THR A 97 -6.70 -12.83 25.31
CA THR A 97 -6.57 -13.11 26.75
C THR A 97 -5.36 -12.43 27.38
N ARG A 98 -4.63 -11.58 26.64
CA ARG A 98 -3.39 -10.91 27.12
C ARG A 98 -3.38 -9.44 26.75
N GLN A 99 -3.82 -8.59 27.67
CA GLN A 99 -3.93 -7.14 27.49
C GLN A 99 -2.60 -6.47 27.08
N ASP A 100 -1.48 -6.88 27.68
CA ASP A 100 -0.15 -6.36 27.32
C ASP A 100 0.19 -6.56 25.84
N SER A 101 -0.32 -7.61 25.21
CA SER A 101 -0.09 -7.86 23.78
C SER A 101 -0.85 -6.90 22.87
N LEU A 102 -2.00 -6.38 23.33
CA LEU A 102 -2.73 -5.32 22.64
C LEU A 102 -1.99 -3.99 22.77
N TYR A 103 -1.57 -3.61 23.97
CA TYR A 103 -0.87 -2.34 24.18
C TYR A 103 0.52 -2.30 23.55
N ALA A 104 1.20 -3.44 23.41
CA ALA A 104 2.43 -3.53 22.64
C ALA A 104 2.25 -3.09 21.18
N LEU A 105 1.04 -3.14 20.62
CA LEU A 105 0.78 -2.70 19.25
C LEU A 105 1.02 -1.20 19.06
N ASN A 106 0.89 -0.39 20.13
CA ASN A 106 1.23 1.04 20.11
C ASN A 106 2.70 1.30 19.80
N GLU A 107 3.58 0.32 19.99
CA GLU A 107 4.97 0.39 19.55
C GLU A 107 5.18 -0.31 18.20
N TRP A 108 4.49 -1.44 17.97
CA TRP A 108 4.68 -2.26 16.76
C TRP A 108 4.23 -1.52 15.51
N LEU A 109 3.04 -0.92 15.53
CA LEU A 109 2.45 -0.24 14.39
C LEU A 109 3.27 0.97 13.92
N PRO A 110 3.61 1.96 14.76
CA PRO A 110 4.34 3.14 14.29
C PRO A 110 5.64 2.79 13.60
N SER A 111 6.42 1.87 14.18
CA SER A 111 7.73 1.55 13.61
C SER A 111 7.66 0.64 12.38
N ALA A 112 6.64 -0.22 12.26
CA ALA A 112 6.44 -0.94 11.01
C ALA A 112 6.05 0.00 9.88
N LEU A 113 5.15 0.95 10.16
CA LEU A 113 4.68 1.95 9.21
C LEU A 113 5.76 2.99 8.85
N GLU A 114 6.65 3.31 9.79
CA GLU A 114 7.82 4.16 9.53
C GLU A 114 8.72 3.58 8.42
N ILE A 115 8.88 2.26 8.39
CA ILE A 115 9.75 1.56 7.42
C ILE A 115 8.96 1.18 6.15
N ALA A 116 7.72 0.70 6.30
CA ALA A 116 6.91 0.23 5.17
C ALA A 116 6.25 1.37 4.38
N GLY A 117 6.08 2.55 4.99
CA GLY A 117 5.35 3.67 4.42
C GLY A 117 3.83 3.54 4.56
N ASP A 118 3.09 4.23 3.69
CA ASP A 118 1.63 4.16 3.64
C ASP A 118 1.16 2.86 2.99
N VAL A 119 1.03 1.83 3.83
CA VAL A 119 0.53 0.51 3.47
C VAL A 119 -0.66 0.15 4.34
N PRO A 120 -1.63 -0.62 3.81
CA PRO A 120 -2.77 -1.06 4.61
C PRO A 120 -2.29 -1.91 5.81
N ALA A 121 -2.82 -1.61 6.98
CA ALA A 121 -2.51 -2.28 8.23
C ALA A 121 -3.78 -2.77 8.92
N TYR A 122 -3.79 -4.02 9.38
CA TYR A 122 -4.92 -4.64 10.07
C TYR A 122 -4.49 -5.11 11.46
N ILE A 123 -5.36 -4.95 12.46
CA ILE A 123 -5.19 -5.53 13.78
C ILE A 123 -5.93 -6.86 13.87
N ILE A 124 -5.22 -7.94 14.21
CA ILE A 124 -5.79 -9.27 14.36
C ILE A 124 -5.82 -9.61 15.85
N VAL A 125 -7.02 -9.69 16.41
CA VAL A 125 -7.25 -10.08 17.82
C VAL A 125 -7.49 -11.58 17.85
N ASN A 126 -6.42 -12.33 18.07
CA ASN A 126 -6.45 -13.79 17.96
C ASN A 126 -6.92 -14.46 19.27
N LYS A 127 -7.16 -15.77 19.19
CA LYS A 127 -7.66 -16.63 20.28
C LYS A 127 -9.08 -16.30 20.72
N LYS A 128 -9.93 -15.93 19.77
CA LYS A 128 -11.37 -15.69 19.99
C LYS A 128 -12.10 -16.91 20.59
N ASP A 129 -11.59 -18.12 20.37
CA ASP A 129 -12.07 -19.34 21.03
C ASP A 129 -12.00 -19.28 22.57
N LEU A 130 -11.24 -18.34 23.13
CA LEU A 130 -11.14 -18.08 24.57
C LEU A 130 -11.88 -16.79 25.00
N ILE A 131 -12.97 -16.43 24.32
CA ILE A 131 -13.74 -15.19 24.57
C ILE A 131 -14.14 -15.01 26.05
N ASP A 132 -14.46 -16.10 26.75
CA ASP A 132 -14.81 -16.08 28.18
C ASP A 132 -13.64 -15.65 29.08
N ARG A 133 -12.41 -15.69 28.56
CA ARG A 133 -11.17 -15.25 29.23
C ARG A 133 -10.61 -13.96 28.65
N ARG A 134 -11.43 -13.19 27.92
CA ARG A 134 -10.99 -11.91 27.34
C ARG A 134 -10.41 -10.98 28.42
N ALA A 135 -9.29 -10.36 28.10
CA ALA A 135 -8.60 -9.43 29.00
C ALA A 135 -8.92 -7.95 28.70
N PHE A 136 -9.60 -7.67 27.59
CA PHE A 136 -9.94 -6.32 27.15
C PHE A 136 -11.22 -6.33 26.30
N SER A 137 -11.80 -5.15 26.17
CA SER A 137 -13.02 -4.87 25.41
C SER A 137 -12.73 -4.46 23.96
N GLU A 138 -13.75 -4.55 23.10
CA GLU A 138 -13.68 -4.00 21.73
C GLU A 138 -13.40 -2.49 21.71
N GLU A 139 -13.84 -1.77 22.75
CA GLU A 139 -13.58 -0.34 22.87
C GLU A 139 -12.09 -0.04 23.10
N GLU A 140 -11.41 -0.89 23.88
CA GLU A 140 -9.95 -0.77 24.03
C GLU A 140 -9.20 -1.10 22.74
N ILE A 141 -9.68 -2.10 21.98
CA ILE A 141 -9.12 -2.42 20.66
C ILE A 141 -9.27 -1.21 19.73
N ARG A 142 -10.47 -0.60 19.69
CA ARG A 142 -10.76 0.58 18.87
C ARG A 142 -9.85 1.75 19.21
N LYS A 143 -9.60 2.00 20.50
CA LYS A 143 -8.67 3.06 20.96
C LYS A 143 -7.23 2.84 20.49
N VAL A 144 -6.76 1.59 20.43
CA VAL A 144 -5.43 1.26 19.89
C VAL A 144 -5.41 1.34 18.37
N ALA A 145 -6.51 0.99 17.70
CA ALA A 145 -6.64 0.98 16.24
C ALA A 145 -6.73 2.37 15.61
N GLU A 146 -7.48 3.28 16.23
CA GLU A 146 -7.88 4.58 15.68
C GLU A 146 -6.70 5.45 15.23
N PRO A 147 -5.60 5.62 16.00
CA PRO A 147 -4.46 6.44 15.58
C PRO A 147 -3.77 5.97 14.29
N PHE A 148 -3.96 4.70 13.93
CA PHE A 148 -3.33 4.08 12.76
C PHE A 148 -4.30 3.88 11.60
N GLY A 149 -5.58 4.21 11.77
CA GLY A 149 -6.62 3.90 10.79
C GLY A 149 -6.73 2.41 10.47
N ALA A 150 -6.32 1.55 11.41
CA ALA A 150 -6.19 0.11 11.18
C ALA A 150 -7.47 -0.62 11.60
N PRO A 151 -8.28 -1.19 10.69
CA PRO A 151 -9.43 -2.00 11.09
C PRO A 151 -8.98 -3.23 11.89
N PHE A 152 -9.85 -3.74 12.76
CA PHE A 152 -9.56 -4.94 13.54
C PHE A 152 -10.54 -6.08 13.26
N VAL A 153 -10.04 -7.31 13.35
CA VAL A 153 -10.84 -8.54 13.22
C VAL A 153 -10.49 -9.48 14.37
N MET A 154 -11.51 -10.03 15.02
CA MET A 154 -11.31 -11.07 16.03
C MET A 154 -11.29 -12.44 15.37
N THR A 155 -10.22 -13.19 15.56
CA THR A 155 -9.97 -14.47 14.87
C THR A 155 -9.67 -15.59 15.86
N SER A 156 -9.82 -16.83 15.40
CA SER A 156 -9.23 -17.99 16.09
C SER A 156 -8.44 -18.84 15.11
N ALA A 157 -7.12 -18.86 15.26
CA ALA A 157 -6.29 -19.84 14.55
C ALA A 157 -6.67 -21.29 14.89
N LYS A 158 -7.20 -21.53 16.11
CA LYS A 158 -7.61 -22.87 16.56
C LYS A 158 -8.81 -23.37 15.78
N THR A 159 -9.89 -22.59 15.71
CA THR A 159 -11.13 -22.99 15.04
C THR A 159 -11.17 -22.64 13.55
N GLY A 160 -10.32 -21.71 13.10
CA GLY A 160 -10.34 -21.13 11.76
C GLY A 160 -11.26 -19.91 11.63
N GLU A 161 -12.00 -19.56 12.68
CA GLU A 161 -12.98 -18.48 12.65
C GLU A 161 -12.34 -17.13 12.25
N PHE A 162 -12.88 -16.52 11.20
CA PHE A 162 -12.46 -15.24 10.60
C PHE A 162 -11.00 -15.15 10.15
N VAL A 163 -10.26 -16.27 10.11
CA VAL A 163 -8.86 -16.25 9.65
C VAL A 163 -8.81 -15.96 8.17
N GLU A 164 -9.52 -16.74 7.34
CA GLU A 164 -9.54 -16.54 5.89
C GLU A 164 -10.09 -15.15 5.52
N ASP A 165 -11.17 -14.72 6.17
CA ASP A 165 -11.78 -13.41 5.97
C ASP A 165 -10.79 -12.26 6.20
N ALA A 166 -9.98 -12.33 7.26
CA ALA A 166 -9.02 -11.29 7.58
C ALA A 166 -7.91 -11.17 6.52
N PHE A 167 -7.36 -12.30 6.04
CA PHE A 167 -6.34 -12.28 4.98
C PHE A 167 -6.92 -11.87 3.63
N ASN A 168 -8.13 -12.32 3.29
CA ASN A 168 -8.79 -11.96 2.04
C ASN A 168 -9.19 -10.48 2.01
N ALA A 169 -9.71 -9.93 3.12
CA ALA A 169 -10.04 -8.50 3.22
C ALA A 169 -8.79 -7.64 3.00
N LEU A 170 -7.65 -8.02 3.59
CA LEU A 170 -6.38 -7.32 3.37
C LEU A 170 -5.90 -7.47 1.92
N ALA A 171 -6.02 -8.65 1.32
CA ALA A 171 -5.64 -8.86 -0.08
C ALA A 171 -6.47 -7.99 -1.05
N ILE A 172 -7.78 -7.85 -0.80
CA ILE A 172 -8.68 -6.97 -1.55
C ILE A 172 -8.24 -5.51 -1.43
N GLU A 173 -7.94 -5.03 -0.22
CA GLU A 173 -7.46 -3.66 0.00
C GLU A 173 -6.12 -3.39 -0.71
N ILE A 174 -5.21 -4.36 -0.71
CA ILE A 174 -3.93 -4.25 -1.45
C ILE A 174 -4.19 -4.09 -2.95
N VAL A 175 -5.10 -4.88 -3.52
CA VAL A 175 -5.46 -4.79 -4.95
C VAL A 175 -6.13 -3.45 -5.26
N ASP A 176 -7.10 -3.03 -4.45
CA ASP A 176 -7.79 -1.75 -4.64
C ASP A 176 -6.81 -0.56 -4.62
N ARG A 177 -5.91 -0.51 -3.63
CA ARG A 177 -4.85 0.51 -3.57
C ARG A 177 -3.93 0.46 -4.79
N ALA A 178 -3.50 -0.72 -5.22
CA ALA A 178 -2.62 -0.87 -6.38
C ALA A 178 -3.29 -0.38 -7.67
N VAL A 179 -4.56 -0.73 -7.89
CA VAL A 179 -5.34 -0.29 -9.05
C VAL A 179 -5.56 1.22 -9.04
N ARG A 180 -5.89 1.80 -7.88
CA ARG A 180 -6.04 3.27 -7.72
C ARG A 180 -4.73 4.01 -8.01
N GLN A 181 -3.61 3.50 -7.50
CA GLN A 181 -2.29 4.09 -7.75
C GLN A 181 -1.91 4.01 -9.23
N GLU A 182 -2.20 2.89 -9.90
CA GLU A 182 -1.95 2.75 -11.33
C GLU A 182 -2.81 3.72 -12.16
N HIS A 183 -4.10 3.85 -11.81
CA HIS A 183 -4.99 4.81 -12.46
C HIS A 183 -4.50 6.25 -12.28
N ALA A 184 -4.15 6.64 -11.05
CA ALA A 184 -3.62 7.97 -10.75
C ALA A 184 -2.34 8.26 -11.58
N ARG A 185 -1.41 7.30 -11.64
CA ARG A 185 -0.20 7.40 -12.47
C ARG A 185 -0.50 7.51 -13.96
N ALA A 186 -1.52 6.81 -14.46
CA ALA A 186 -1.94 6.89 -15.86
C ALA A 186 -2.56 8.25 -16.20
N VAL A 187 -3.36 8.81 -15.28
CA VAL A 187 -3.91 10.17 -15.42
C VAL A 187 -2.81 11.22 -15.40
N ASP A 188 -1.88 11.14 -14.44
CA ASP A 188 -0.73 12.04 -14.35
C ASP A 188 0.13 11.95 -15.63
N ARG A 189 0.40 10.73 -16.14
CA ARG A 189 1.12 10.54 -17.41
C ARG A 189 0.35 11.16 -18.60
N GLY A 190 -0.95 10.97 -18.68
CA GLY A 190 -1.76 11.57 -19.75
C GLY A 190 -1.79 13.10 -19.69
N LEU A 191 -1.75 13.69 -18.50
CA LEU A 191 -1.59 15.14 -18.34
C LEU A 191 -0.19 15.58 -18.80
N ARG A 192 0.86 14.91 -18.33
CA ARG A 192 2.25 15.15 -18.73
C ARG A 192 2.41 15.19 -20.25
N GLU A 193 1.94 14.14 -20.93
CA GLU A 193 2.00 14.00 -22.39
C GLU A 193 1.30 15.16 -23.09
N LYS A 194 0.08 15.52 -22.65
CA LYS A 194 -0.68 16.66 -23.18
C LYS A 194 0.07 17.98 -22.99
N LEU A 195 0.65 18.22 -21.81
CA LEU A 195 1.40 19.44 -21.50
C LEU A 195 2.64 19.56 -22.38
N LEU A 196 3.44 18.49 -22.48
CA LEU A 196 4.62 18.47 -23.33
C LEU A 196 4.26 18.67 -24.81
N PHE A 197 3.18 18.05 -25.29
CA PHE A 197 2.71 18.21 -26.66
C PHE A 197 2.32 19.66 -26.99
N ILE A 198 1.47 20.28 -26.18
CA ILE A 198 1.00 21.66 -26.46
C ILE A 198 2.13 22.68 -26.32
N LEU A 199 3.06 22.46 -25.39
CA LEU A 199 4.26 23.29 -25.25
C LEU A 199 5.23 23.08 -26.42
N ALA A 200 5.38 21.85 -26.92
CA ALA A 200 6.19 21.55 -28.12
C ALA A 200 5.64 22.25 -29.36
N LYS A 201 4.31 22.24 -29.55
CA LYS A 201 3.63 22.95 -30.64
C LYS A 201 3.83 24.47 -30.56
N ARG A 202 3.99 25.01 -29.36
CA ARG A 202 4.17 26.46 -29.13
C ARG A 202 5.63 26.91 -29.20
N GLY A 203 6.58 26.01 -28.93
CA GLY A 203 8.02 26.28 -28.98
C GLY A 203 8.45 27.38 -28.01
N MET A 204 9.36 28.25 -28.45
CA MET A 204 9.94 29.32 -27.61
C MET A 204 8.93 30.39 -27.16
N MET A 205 7.73 30.46 -27.76
CA MET A 205 6.70 31.40 -27.33
C MET A 205 6.14 31.04 -25.94
N GLY A 206 6.15 29.76 -25.57
CA GLY A 206 5.57 29.25 -24.34
C GLY A 206 4.06 29.49 -24.21
N LEU A 207 3.49 29.03 -23.11
CA LEU A 207 2.08 29.21 -22.74
C LEU A 207 1.98 29.85 -21.36
N ARG A 208 1.09 30.83 -21.22
CA ARG A 208 0.70 31.36 -19.91
C ARG A 208 -0.26 30.39 -19.20
N LYS A 209 -0.24 30.40 -17.87
CA LYS A 209 -1.10 29.56 -17.01
C LYS A 209 -2.56 29.51 -17.47
N ASN A 210 -3.19 30.68 -17.69
CA ASN A 210 -4.58 30.75 -18.14
C ASN A 210 -4.84 30.03 -19.47
N GLN A 211 -3.88 30.06 -20.40
CA GLN A 211 -4.00 29.41 -21.71
C GLN A 211 -4.03 27.87 -21.61
N PHE A 212 -3.43 27.29 -20.56
CA PHE A 212 -3.55 25.85 -20.32
C PHE A 212 -4.99 25.44 -20.06
N PHE A 213 -5.75 26.23 -19.28
CA PHE A 213 -7.16 25.92 -18.99
C PHE A 213 -8.08 26.15 -20.20
N GLU A 214 -7.73 27.09 -21.09
CA GLU A 214 -8.44 27.30 -22.35
C GLU A 214 -8.27 26.10 -23.31
N ILE A 215 -7.05 25.54 -23.36
CA ILE A 215 -6.70 24.44 -24.26
C ILE A 215 -7.11 23.07 -23.68
N LEU A 216 -6.82 22.83 -22.40
CA LEU A 216 -7.08 21.58 -21.69
C LEU A 216 -8.31 21.75 -20.80
N ARG A 217 -9.49 21.68 -21.42
CA ARG A 217 -10.78 21.82 -20.70
C ARG A 217 -10.90 20.79 -19.58
N GLY A 218 -11.34 21.24 -18.41
CA GLY A 218 -11.52 20.39 -17.22
C GLY A 218 -10.24 20.12 -16.43
N LEU A 219 -9.11 20.73 -16.80
CA LEU A 219 -7.87 20.67 -16.03
C LEU A 219 -8.02 21.35 -14.65
N ASN A 220 -7.62 20.65 -13.60
CA ASN A 220 -7.52 21.21 -12.25
C ASN A 220 -6.22 22.03 -12.12
N ASP A 221 -6.27 23.17 -11.41
CA ASP A 221 -5.10 24.02 -11.17
C ASP A 221 -4.01 23.33 -10.34
N ASP A 222 -4.38 22.55 -9.34
CA ASP A 222 -3.42 21.83 -8.49
C ASP A 222 -2.66 20.77 -9.30
N ASP A 223 -3.35 20.06 -10.19
CA ASP A 223 -2.76 19.07 -11.10
C ASP A 223 -1.81 19.74 -12.11
N LEU A 224 -2.24 20.86 -12.70
CA LEU A 224 -1.38 21.64 -13.61
C LEU A 224 -0.12 22.12 -12.89
N GLN A 225 -0.25 22.73 -11.72
CA GLN A 225 0.88 23.27 -10.98
C GLN A 225 1.83 22.17 -10.51
N ARG A 226 1.30 21.05 -10.02
CA ARG A 226 2.10 19.89 -9.61
C ARG A 226 2.92 19.36 -10.79
N GLU A 227 2.28 19.11 -11.92
CA GLU A 227 2.93 18.53 -13.09
C GLU A 227 3.94 19.50 -13.72
N ILE A 228 3.61 20.79 -13.83
CA ILE A 228 4.52 21.82 -14.34
C ILE A 228 5.79 21.92 -13.50
N ARG A 229 5.69 21.86 -12.17
CA ARG A 229 6.87 21.86 -11.27
C ARG A 229 7.71 20.61 -11.45
N GLN A 230 7.10 19.44 -11.62
CA GLN A 230 7.83 18.20 -11.90
C GLN A 230 8.57 18.27 -13.24
N LEU A 231 7.88 18.71 -14.29
CA LEU A 231 8.48 18.91 -15.61
C LEU A 231 9.65 19.90 -15.58
N GLU A 232 9.55 20.97 -14.77
CA GLU A 232 10.63 21.93 -14.57
C GLU A 232 11.81 21.31 -13.83
N ALA A 233 11.56 20.61 -12.72
CA ALA A 233 12.59 19.91 -11.94
C ALA A 233 13.33 18.85 -12.77
N GLU A 234 12.62 18.18 -13.68
CA GLU A 234 13.18 17.21 -14.61
C GLU A 234 13.83 17.87 -15.85
N GLY A 235 13.74 19.20 -15.99
CA GLY A 235 14.36 19.97 -17.07
C GLY A 235 13.67 19.83 -18.43
N PHE A 236 12.42 19.36 -18.46
CA PHE A 236 11.61 19.26 -19.68
C PHE A 236 10.97 20.60 -20.07
N VAL A 237 10.75 21.48 -19.09
CA VAL A 237 10.24 22.84 -19.30
C VAL A 237 11.05 23.85 -18.49
N THR A 238 10.97 25.13 -18.85
CA THR A 238 11.43 26.25 -18.03
C THR A 238 10.26 27.15 -17.69
N ILE A 239 10.17 27.59 -16.43
CA ILE A 239 9.06 28.41 -15.95
C ILE A 239 9.54 29.82 -15.64
N SER A 240 8.82 30.80 -16.19
CA SER A 240 8.96 32.21 -15.85
C SER A 240 7.75 32.63 -15.01
N TRP A 241 7.97 32.80 -13.70
CA TRP A 241 6.94 33.18 -12.75
C TRP A 241 6.66 34.68 -12.78
N HIS A 242 5.38 35.05 -12.80
CA HIS A 242 4.89 36.43 -12.84
C HIS A 242 3.98 36.70 -11.64
N GLY A 243 4.56 36.75 -10.44
CA GLY A 243 3.82 36.88 -9.18
C GLY A 243 3.62 35.53 -8.47
N ILE A 244 2.58 35.43 -7.64
CA ILE A 244 2.43 34.31 -6.68
C ILE A 244 1.97 33.02 -7.36
N ALA A 245 1.11 33.11 -8.38
CA ALA A 245 0.44 31.95 -8.97
C ALA A 245 0.36 31.96 -10.51
N GLU A 246 0.87 33.01 -11.16
CA GLU A 246 0.87 33.15 -12.62
C GLU A 246 2.25 32.80 -13.17
N PHE A 247 2.28 32.11 -14.30
CA PHE A 247 3.53 31.70 -14.94
C PHE A 247 3.40 31.61 -16.46
N THR A 248 4.55 31.68 -17.12
CA THR A 248 4.74 31.25 -18.51
C THR A 248 5.64 30.03 -18.52
N ALA A 249 5.16 28.93 -19.11
CA ALA A 249 5.95 27.72 -19.31
C ALA A 249 6.46 27.63 -20.74
N MET A 250 7.73 27.28 -20.91
CA MET A 250 8.37 27.07 -22.20
C MET A 250 8.98 25.68 -22.27
N ILE A 251 8.91 25.03 -23.43
CA ILE A 251 9.52 23.71 -23.61
C ILE A 251 11.03 23.83 -23.77
N THR A 252 11.78 22.88 -23.20
CA THR A 252 13.22 22.74 -23.47
C THR A 252 13.47 21.80 -24.65
N SER A 253 14.71 21.76 -25.15
CA SER A 253 15.11 20.76 -26.15
C SER A 253 14.86 19.33 -25.65
N LYS A 254 15.16 19.06 -24.37
CA LYS A 254 14.90 17.79 -23.71
C LYS A 254 13.41 17.45 -23.67
N GLY A 255 12.55 18.42 -23.36
CA GLY A 255 11.09 18.25 -23.37
C GLY A 255 10.53 17.99 -24.76
N ALA A 256 11.05 18.70 -25.77
CA ALA A 256 10.64 18.51 -27.15
C ALA A 256 11.00 17.11 -27.68
N ASP A 257 12.18 16.59 -27.30
CA ASP A 257 12.58 15.22 -27.62
C ASP A 257 11.72 14.17 -26.91
N ALA A 258 11.37 14.39 -25.65
CA ALA A 258 10.46 13.52 -24.89
C ALA A 258 9.06 13.46 -25.55
N SER A 259 8.50 14.62 -25.92
CA SER A 259 7.22 14.70 -26.62
C SER A 259 7.21 13.92 -27.94
N ARG A 260 8.33 13.88 -28.68
CA ARG A 260 8.44 13.12 -29.94
C ARG A 260 8.52 11.61 -29.73
N ARG A 261 9.19 11.14 -28.68
CA ARG A 261 9.36 9.70 -28.38
C ARG A 261 8.05 9.07 -27.91
N GLU A 262 7.24 9.80 -27.16
CA GLU A 262 5.95 9.32 -26.65
C GLU A 262 4.85 9.28 -27.72
N MET A 263 5.00 9.99 -28.85
CA MET A 263 4.08 9.93 -30.00
C MET A 263 4.36 8.81 -31.00
N SER A 264 5.47 8.07 -30.87
CA SER A 264 5.91 7.02 -31.80
C SER A 264 5.09 5.72 -31.81
N PRO A 265 4.34 5.29 -30.77
CA PRO A 265 3.59 4.03 -30.83
C PRO A 265 2.22 4.12 -31.53
N LEU A 266 1.81 5.30 -32.04
CA LEU A 266 0.49 5.52 -32.64
C LEU A 266 0.51 5.63 -34.18
N GLU A 267 1.68 5.46 -34.82
CA GLU A 267 1.85 5.55 -36.28
C GLU A 267 2.28 4.25 -36.97
N GLU A 268 2.23 3.09 -36.29
CA GLU A 268 2.32 1.74 -36.90
C GLU A 268 1.09 0.89 -36.56
#